data_AF-A0A8M9P410-F1
#
_entry.id   AF-A0A8M9P410-F1
#
_cell.length_a   1.000
_cell.length_b   1.000
_cell.length_c   1.000
_cell.angle_alpha   90.00
_cell.angle_beta   90.00
_cell.angle_gamma   90.00
#
_symmetry.space_group_name_H-M   'P 1'
#
loop_
_entity.id
_entity.type
_entity.pdbx_description
1 polymer ?
#
loop_
_entity_poly.entity_id
_entity_poly.type
_entity_poly.pdbx_seq_one_letter_code
_entity_poly.pdbx_strand_id
1 'polypeptide(L)'
;MKMMMLETQNASQEIGEEVEEGAVFSITVRKVQVYQSSSSRGQQQHSDSHTCKLRSIKAGTLERLVENMLTAFRGNDSTYVTIFLCTYRTFATTKQVLDLLLNRYAKLQQQPGPDVRRMTSDERTELRNTISSILGAWLDQYSEDFWKPPEYSCLRRLILYLQINFPGSDLERRACNLLSHFHRRLQHAEPDLLEQGCCAFSLLEENGFEEERPDFLSFDPTSSEQNTVMFYPRLSSHRHNPTPAQASLMDSRTSHCWHMALLI
;
A
#
# COMPACT_ATOMS: atom_id res chain seq x y z
N MET A 1 -29.92 -18.41 -8.51
CA MET A 1 -30.39 -17.15 -7.90
C MET A 1 -29.17 -16.23 -7.78
N LYS A 2 -28.97 -15.31 -8.73
CA LYS A 2 -27.81 -14.40 -8.75
C LYS A 2 -28.31 -13.06 -8.21
N MET A 3 -27.94 -12.75 -6.98
CA MET A 3 -28.30 -11.52 -6.30
C MET A 3 -27.53 -10.38 -6.98
N MET A 4 -28.18 -9.67 -7.90
CA MET A 4 -27.62 -8.43 -8.45
C MET A 4 -27.79 -7.35 -7.38
N MET A 5 -26.75 -7.13 -6.58
CA MET A 5 -26.61 -5.91 -5.80
C MET A 5 -26.35 -4.76 -6.79
N LEU A 6 -27.42 -4.15 -7.27
CA LEU A 6 -27.33 -2.83 -7.90
C LEU A 6 -27.04 -1.84 -6.77
N GLU A 7 -25.77 -1.49 -6.58
CA GLU A 7 -25.36 -0.38 -5.72
C GLU A 7 -25.85 0.94 -6.33
N THR A 8 -27.09 1.30 -6.07
CA THR A 8 -27.57 2.67 -6.27
C THR A 8 -26.85 3.55 -5.26
N GLN A 9 -26.11 4.55 -5.73
CA GLN A 9 -25.41 5.54 -4.90
C GLN A 9 -26.32 6.11 -3.82
N ASN A 10 -26.18 5.64 -2.59
CA ASN A 10 -26.94 6.14 -1.45
C ASN A 10 -26.14 7.17 -0.66
N ALA A 11 -26.83 8.24 -0.26
CA ALA A 11 -26.30 9.32 0.57
C ALA A 11 -25.66 8.75 1.86
N SER A 12 -24.36 8.97 2.01
CA SER A 12 -23.66 8.83 3.30
C SER A 12 -23.82 10.12 4.08
N GLN A 13 -24.40 10.05 5.27
CA GLN A 13 -24.46 11.19 6.19
C GLN A 13 -23.50 10.94 7.36
N GLU A 14 -22.59 11.89 7.62
CA GLU A 14 -21.78 11.90 8.83
C GLU A 14 -22.68 12.22 10.04
N ILE A 15 -22.75 11.31 11.01
CA ILE A 15 -23.57 11.48 12.22
C ILE A 15 -22.79 12.22 13.30
N GLY A 16 -21.46 12.04 13.33
CA GLY A 16 -20.59 12.67 14.31
C GLY A 16 -19.23 11.99 14.41
N GLU A 17 -18.48 12.43 15.42
CA GLU A 17 -17.14 11.93 15.73
C GLU A 17 -17.14 11.22 17.08
N GLU A 18 -16.44 10.09 17.16
CA GLU A 18 -16.17 9.36 18.39
C GLU A 18 -14.68 9.52 18.73
N VAL A 19 -14.39 10.14 19.88
CA VAL A 19 -13.03 10.24 20.40
C VAL A 19 -12.80 9.12 21.40
N GLU A 20 -11.87 8.23 21.08
CA GLU A 20 -11.35 7.24 22.01
C GLU A 20 -9.92 7.63 22.46
N GLU A 21 -9.39 6.95 23.48
CA GLU A 21 -8.01 7.13 23.90
C GLU A 21 -7.05 6.87 22.73
N GLY A 22 -6.42 7.95 22.24
CA GLY A 22 -5.45 7.92 21.14
C GLY A 22 -6.05 7.76 19.74
N ALA A 23 -7.36 7.89 19.53
CA ALA A 23 -7.97 7.81 18.20
C ALA A 23 -9.25 8.66 18.07
N VAL A 24 -9.46 9.22 16.88
CA VAL A 24 -10.70 9.91 16.50
C VAL A 24 -11.31 9.14 15.33
N PHE A 25 -12.58 8.75 15.46
CA PHE A 25 -13.34 8.05 14.43
C PHE A 25 -14.47 8.93 13.92
N SER A 26 -14.70 8.94 12.62
CA SER A 26 -15.93 9.46 12.02
C SER A 26 -16.95 8.34 11.88
N ILE A 27 -18.18 8.63 12.29
CA ILE A 27 -19.32 7.72 12.17
C ILE A 27 -20.20 8.21 11.04
N THR A 28 -20.32 7.40 10.00
CA THR A 28 -21.19 7.68 8.86
C THR A 28 -22.31 6.65 8.82
N VAL A 29 -23.54 7.09 8.57
CA VAL A 29 -24.62 6.17 8.20
C VAL A 29 -24.81 6.19 6.71
N ARG A 30 -24.76 4.99 6.14
CA ARG A 30 -25.16 4.73 4.76
C ARG A 30 -26.50 4.03 4.81
N LYS A 31 -27.52 4.68 4.25
CA LYS A 31 -28.75 3.96 3.90
C LYS A 31 -28.38 3.02 2.75
N VAL A 32 -28.85 1.79 2.74
CA VAL A 32 -28.73 0.85 1.61
C VAL A 32 -30.16 0.43 1.28
N GLN A 33 -30.62 0.77 0.08
CA GLN A 33 -31.93 0.36 -0.39
C GLN A 33 -31.75 -0.96 -1.12
N VAL A 34 -32.29 -2.04 -0.56
CA VAL A 34 -32.28 -3.35 -1.22
C VAL A 34 -33.58 -3.47 -2.01
N TYR A 35 -33.51 -3.38 -3.34
CA TYR A 35 -34.65 -3.66 -4.20
C TYR A 35 -34.75 -5.16 -4.45
N GLN A 36 -35.64 -5.83 -3.72
CA GLN A 36 -36.04 -7.20 -4.06
C GLN A 36 -36.93 -7.15 -5.32
N SER A 37 -36.37 -7.55 -6.46
CA SER A 37 -37.13 -7.74 -7.70
C SER A 37 -37.76 -9.15 -7.70
N SER A 38 -38.85 -9.33 -6.95
CA SER A 38 -39.71 -10.50 -7.08
C SER A 38 -40.67 -10.29 -8.26
N SER A 39 -40.33 -10.90 -9.40
CA SER A 39 -41.23 -11.00 -10.56
C SER A 39 -42.33 -12.01 -10.26
N SER A 40 -43.38 -11.60 -9.55
CA SER A 40 -44.67 -12.28 -9.57
C SER A 40 -45.77 -11.32 -9.10
N ARG A 41 -46.78 -11.20 -9.95
CA ARG A 41 -47.95 -10.31 -9.90
C ARG A 41 -48.50 -10.04 -8.48
N GLY A 42 -48.52 -8.76 -8.09
CA GLY A 42 -49.64 -8.21 -7.31
C GLY A 42 -49.47 -8.01 -5.80
N GLN A 43 -48.27 -8.04 -5.22
CA GLN A 43 -48.09 -7.75 -3.80
C GLN A 43 -47.04 -6.66 -3.55
N GLN A 44 -47.35 -5.81 -2.57
CA GLN A 44 -46.72 -4.55 -2.21
C GLN A 44 -45.18 -4.61 -2.20
N GLN A 45 -44.54 -3.65 -2.89
CA GLN A 45 -43.10 -3.39 -2.80
C GLN A 45 -42.77 -2.92 -1.38
N HIS A 46 -42.35 -3.83 -0.50
CA HIS A 46 -41.70 -3.45 0.75
C HIS A 46 -40.24 -3.11 0.46
N SER A 47 -39.92 -1.82 0.44
CA SER A 47 -38.53 -1.35 0.40
C SER A 47 -37.92 -1.48 1.79
N ASP A 48 -37.22 -2.58 2.06
CA ASP A 48 -36.42 -2.70 3.28
C ASP A 48 -35.14 -1.88 3.10
N SER A 49 -35.16 -0.65 3.62
CA SER A 49 -33.95 0.16 3.71
C SER A 49 -33.17 -0.22 4.97
N HIS A 50 -32.00 -0.81 4.80
CA HIS A 50 -31.09 -1.07 5.91
C HIS A 50 -30.14 0.12 6.08
N THR A 51 -30.01 0.66 7.28
CA THR A 51 -28.99 1.68 7.59
C THR A 51 -27.77 0.97 8.19
N CYS A 52 -26.63 1.07 7.50
CA CYS A 52 -25.35 0.58 8.00
C CYS A 52 -24.59 1.74 8.65
N LYS A 53 -24.19 1.58 9.91
CA LYS A 53 -23.26 2.48 10.60
C LYS A 53 -21.84 2.05 10.23
N LEU A 54 -21.11 2.91 9.53
CA LEU A 54 -19.71 2.73 9.20
C LEU A 54 -18.85 3.59 10.13
N ARG A 55 -17.85 2.98 10.74
CA ARG A 55 -16.84 3.62 11.58
C ARG A 55 -15.53 3.70 10.82
N SER A 56 -15.01 4.91 10.61
CA SER A 56 -13.74 5.16 9.90
C SER A 56 -12.80 5.96 10.78
N ILE A 57 -11.54 5.55 10.91
CA ILE A 57 -10.54 6.32 11.67
C ILE A 57 -10.18 7.60 10.91
N LYS A 58 -10.30 8.76 11.58
CA LYS A 58 -9.88 10.07 11.08
C LYS A 58 -8.43 10.35 11.47
N ALA A 59 -8.09 10.13 12.74
CA ALA A 59 -6.75 10.34 13.28
C ALA A 59 -6.48 9.35 14.41
N GLY A 60 -5.21 9.12 14.74
CA GLY A 60 -4.84 8.36 15.92
C GLY A 60 -3.35 8.20 16.10
N THR A 61 -2.95 7.66 17.25
CA THR A 61 -1.56 7.23 17.46
C THR A 61 -1.24 6.07 16.52
N LEU A 62 0.06 5.82 16.29
CA LEU A 62 0.49 4.74 15.41
C LEU A 62 -0.07 3.38 15.86
N GLU A 63 -0.15 3.13 17.17
CA GLU A 63 -0.73 1.93 17.76
C GLU A 63 -2.19 1.73 17.38
N ARG A 64 -2.96 2.82 17.31
CA ARG A 64 -4.38 2.84 16.97
C ARG A 64 -4.60 2.72 15.47
N LEU A 65 -3.76 3.34 14.65
CA LEU A 65 -3.80 3.19 13.19
C LEU A 65 -3.51 1.73 12.79
N VAL A 66 -2.49 1.09 13.39
CA VAL A 66 -2.17 -0.32 13.14
C VAL A 66 -3.28 -1.26 13.63
N GLU A 67 -3.92 -0.94 14.76
CA GLU A 67 -5.08 -1.70 15.25
C GLU A 67 -6.31 -1.55 14.37
N ASN A 68 -6.58 -0.34 13.88
CA ASN A 68 -7.61 -0.10 12.89
C ASN A 68 -7.31 -0.86 11.59
N MET A 69 -6.04 -0.93 11.16
CA MET A 69 -5.65 -1.70 9.98
C MET A 69 -6.02 -3.18 10.08
N LEU A 70 -5.77 -3.81 11.23
CA LEU A 70 -6.14 -5.20 11.49
C LEU A 70 -7.66 -5.40 11.52
N THR A 71 -8.40 -4.43 12.08
CA THR A 71 -9.86 -4.47 12.21
C THR A 71 -10.55 -4.24 10.86
N ALA A 72 -10.08 -3.26 10.09
CA ALA A 72 -10.58 -2.94 8.76
C ALA A 72 -10.42 -4.11 7.80
N PHE A 73 -9.25 -4.78 7.82
CA PHE A 73 -9.02 -5.95 6.97
C PHE A 73 -9.95 -7.13 7.29
N ARG A 74 -10.27 -7.36 8.57
CA ARG A 74 -11.29 -8.34 8.99
C ARG A 74 -12.69 -7.96 8.49
N GLY A 75 -12.98 -6.67 8.44
CA GLY A 75 -14.21 -6.12 7.86
C GLY A 75 -14.24 -6.12 6.32
N ASN A 76 -13.30 -6.80 5.65
CA ASN A 76 -13.09 -6.80 4.20
C ASN A 76 -12.79 -5.41 3.59
N ASP A 77 -12.36 -4.45 4.39
CA ASP A 77 -11.85 -3.18 3.89
C ASP A 77 -10.33 -3.25 3.67
N SER A 78 -9.95 -3.87 2.54
CA SER A 78 -8.55 -3.90 2.09
C SER A 78 -8.03 -2.51 1.68
N THR A 79 -8.93 -1.56 1.41
CA THR A 79 -8.56 -0.20 0.96
C THR A 79 -7.75 0.51 2.02
N TYR A 80 -8.18 0.42 3.28
CA TYR A 80 -7.45 1.01 4.39
C TYR A 80 -6.02 0.45 4.51
N VAL A 81 -5.84 -0.86 4.34
CA VAL A 81 -4.51 -1.49 4.38
C VAL A 81 -3.61 -0.96 3.26
N THR A 82 -4.13 -0.87 2.03
CA THR A 82 -3.39 -0.31 0.91
C THR A 82 -3.02 1.14 1.15
N ILE A 83 -3.96 1.98 1.60
CA ILE A 83 -3.69 3.39 1.91
C ILE A 83 -2.61 3.50 2.99
N PHE A 84 -2.76 2.79 4.09
CA PHE A 84 -1.80 2.83 5.20
C PHE A 84 -0.39 2.40 4.76
N LEU A 85 -0.25 1.27 4.02
CA LEU A 85 1.05 0.80 3.51
C LEU A 85 1.65 1.76 2.48
N CYS A 86 0.84 2.48 1.70
CA CYS A 86 1.30 3.51 0.79
C CYS A 86 1.84 4.75 1.53
N THR A 87 1.25 5.15 2.67
CA THR A 87 1.46 6.49 3.24
C THR A 87 2.22 6.52 4.56
N TYR A 88 2.31 5.41 5.32
CA TYR A 88 2.83 5.46 6.71
C TYR A 88 4.23 6.09 6.84
N ARG A 89 5.05 6.02 5.78
CA ARG A 89 6.42 6.55 5.77
C ARG A 89 6.49 8.07 6.00
N THR A 90 5.38 8.80 5.84
CA THR A 90 5.30 10.22 6.15
C THR A 90 5.31 10.50 7.66
N PHE A 91 4.90 9.54 8.49
CA PHE A 91 4.76 9.71 9.95
C PHE A 91 5.37 8.59 10.81
N ALA A 92 5.83 7.49 10.22
CA ALA A 92 6.38 6.34 10.93
C ALA A 92 7.47 5.60 10.13
N THR A 93 8.29 4.83 10.84
CA THR A 93 9.30 3.96 10.23
C THR A 93 8.79 2.54 10.02
N THR A 94 9.32 1.83 9.02
CA THR A 94 9.04 0.39 8.77
C THR A 94 9.21 -0.43 10.05
N LYS A 95 10.24 -0.12 10.86
CA LYS A 95 10.51 -0.80 12.13
C LYS A 95 9.36 -0.61 13.12
N GLN A 96 8.85 0.61 13.30
CA GLN A 96 7.77 0.88 14.23
C GLN A 96 6.48 0.16 13.81
N VAL A 97 6.11 0.23 12.53
CA VAL A 97 4.92 -0.44 12.00
C VAL A 97 5.03 -1.97 12.14
N LEU A 98 6.20 -2.52 11.77
CA LEU A 98 6.47 -3.96 11.90
C LEU A 98 6.39 -4.39 13.36
N ASP A 99 7.07 -3.70 14.27
CA ASP A 99 7.08 -4.03 15.69
C ASP A 99 5.67 -3.99 16.28
N LEU A 100 4.83 -3.03 15.88
CA LEU A 100 3.44 -2.97 16.32
C LEU A 100 2.62 -4.14 15.78
N LEU A 101 2.75 -4.50 14.50
CA LEU A 101 2.06 -5.66 13.93
C LEU A 101 2.44 -6.97 14.64
N LEU A 102 3.74 -7.19 14.86
CA LEU A 102 4.25 -8.40 15.51
C LEU A 102 3.86 -8.45 17.00
N ASN A 103 3.98 -7.32 17.72
CA ASN A 103 3.61 -7.23 19.13
C ASN A 103 2.11 -7.41 19.35
N ARG A 104 1.25 -6.97 18.43
CA ARG A 104 -0.20 -7.16 18.55
C ARG A 104 -0.58 -8.64 18.51
N TYR A 105 0.06 -9.43 17.64
CA TYR A 105 -0.11 -10.88 17.66
C TYR A 105 0.31 -11.49 19.00
N ALA A 106 1.49 -11.11 19.51
CA ALA A 106 2.02 -11.64 20.76
C ALA A 106 1.16 -11.26 21.98
N LYS A 107 0.72 -10.00 22.08
CA LYS A 107 -0.14 -9.52 23.17
C LYS A 107 -1.47 -10.28 23.23
N LEU A 108 -2.08 -10.55 22.09
CA LEU A 108 -3.38 -11.22 22.02
C LEU A 108 -3.28 -12.74 22.27
N GLN A 109 -2.12 -13.36 22.00
CA GLN A 109 -1.87 -14.73 22.44
C GLN A 109 -1.73 -14.86 23.96
N GLN A 110 -1.17 -13.83 24.62
CA GLN A 110 -0.76 -13.93 26.01
C GLN A 110 -1.80 -13.48 27.02
N GLN A 111 -2.83 -12.71 26.66
CA GLN A 111 -3.84 -12.15 27.59
C GLN A 111 -4.45 -13.22 28.52
N PRO A 112 -4.01 -13.31 29.80
CA PRO A 112 -4.57 -14.18 30.81
C PRO A 112 -5.20 -13.30 31.90
N GLY A 113 -6.00 -12.31 31.50
CA GLY A 113 -6.75 -11.49 32.44
C GLY A 113 -8.01 -12.25 32.88
N PRO A 114 -8.32 -12.33 34.19
CA PRO A 114 -9.54 -13.01 34.67
C PRO A 114 -10.84 -12.38 34.15
N ASP A 115 -10.81 -11.10 33.75
CA ASP A 115 -11.99 -10.33 33.32
C ASP A 115 -12.02 -9.99 31.82
N VAL A 116 -11.09 -10.51 31.01
CA VAL A 116 -11.03 -10.25 29.57
C VAL A 116 -11.48 -11.50 28.82
N ARG A 117 -12.49 -11.36 27.95
CA ARG A 117 -12.97 -12.47 27.09
C ARG A 117 -11.77 -13.12 26.39
N ARG A 118 -11.51 -14.39 26.71
CA ARG A 118 -10.48 -15.16 26.02
C ARG A 118 -10.86 -15.24 24.54
N MET A 119 -9.93 -14.82 23.68
CA MET A 119 -10.10 -14.94 22.24
C MET A 119 -10.35 -16.41 21.89
N THR A 120 -11.45 -16.67 21.19
CA THR A 120 -11.80 -18.00 20.72
C THR A 120 -10.72 -18.53 19.77
N SER A 121 -10.63 -19.85 19.61
CA SER A 121 -9.66 -20.43 18.68
C SER A 121 -9.85 -19.93 17.24
N ASP A 122 -11.09 -19.64 16.86
CA ASP A 122 -11.46 -19.12 15.55
C ASP A 122 -10.97 -17.68 15.37
N GLU A 123 -11.23 -16.80 16.35
CA GLU A 123 -10.75 -15.41 16.32
C GLU A 123 -9.21 -15.34 16.27
N ARG A 124 -8.49 -16.21 16.99
CA ARG A 124 -7.02 -16.29 16.94
C ARG A 124 -6.54 -16.72 15.56
N THR A 125 -7.24 -17.67 14.94
CA THR A 125 -6.91 -18.15 13.59
C THR A 125 -7.18 -17.09 12.54
N GLU A 126 -8.30 -16.38 12.66
CA GLU A 126 -8.62 -15.24 11.81
C GLU A 126 -7.59 -14.11 11.97
N LEU A 127 -7.12 -13.83 13.19
CA LEU A 127 -6.06 -12.85 13.43
C LEU A 127 -4.76 -13.27 12.73
N ARG A 128 -4.39 -14.54 12.90
CA ARG A 128 -3.20 -15.12 12.29
C ARG A 128 -3.25 -15.00 10.77
N ASN A 129 -4.41 -15.31 10.17
CA ASN A 129 -4.62 -15.19 8.73
C ASN A 129 -4.59 -13.74 8.27
N THR A 130 -5.22 -12.82 9.01
CA THR A 130 -5.22 -11.37 8.73
C THR A 130 -3.80 -10.81 8.70
N ILE A 131 -3.01 -11.10 9.74
CA ILE A 131 -1.61 -10.65 9.84
C ILE A 131 -0.78 -11.26 8.72
N SER A 132 -0.96 -12.56 8.44
CA SER A 132 -0.27 -13.23 7.34
C SER A 132 -0.56 -12.56 5.99
N SER A 133 -1.83 -12.24 5.71
CA SER A 133 -2.24 -11.57 4.47
C SER A 133 -1.67 -10.16 4.36
N ILE A 134 -1.71 -9.38 5.44
CA ILE A 134 -1.14 -8.02 5.45
C ILE A 134 0.36 -8.05 5.24
N LEU A 135 1.08 -8.93 5.96
CA LEU A 135 2.53 -9.10 5.79
C LEU A 135 2.89 -9.58 4.39
N GLY A 136 2.09 -10.50 3.82
CA GLY A 136 2.25 -10.97 2.45
C GLY A 136 2.10 -9.83 1.44
N ALA A 137 1.03 -9.03 1.57
CA ALA A 137 0.83 -7.86 0.73
C ALA A 137 1.95 -6.82 0.89
N TRP A 138 2.44 -6.63 2.11
CA TRP A 138 3.56 -5.73 2.40
C TRP A 138 4.84 -6.18 1.67
N LEU A 139 5.19 -7.47 1.78
CA LEU A 139 6.36 -8.05 1.11
C LEU A 139 6.24 -8.06 -0.41
N ASP A 140 5.06 -8.29 -0.97
CA ASP A 140 4.86 -8.40 -2.41
C ASP A 140 4.80 -7.02 -3.10
N GLN A 141 4.11 -6.05 -2.50
CA GLN A 141 3.80 -4.77 -3.17
C GLN A 141 4.69 -3.61 -2.71
N TYR A 142 5.25 -3.68 -1.50
CA TYR A 142 6.07 -2.62 -0.92
C TYR A 142 7.37 -3.16 -0.33
N SER A 143 7.99 -4.13 -1.02
CA SER A 143 9.27 -4.74 -0.61
C SER A 143 10.38 -3.72 -0.36
N GLU A 144 10.38 -2.60 -1.09
CA GLU A 144 11.33 -1.48 -0.94
C GLU A 144 11.40 -0.96 0.51
N ASP A 145 10.34 -1.12 1.31
CA ASP A 145 10.32 -0.70 2.73
C ASP A 145 11.32 -1.44 3.60
N PHE A 146 11.66 -2.66 3.16
CA PHE A 146 12.62 -3.56 3.77
C PHE A 146 14.02 -3.42 3.18
N TRP A 147 14.19 -2.63 2.11
CA TRP A 147 15.48 -2.36 1.47
C TRP A 147 16.30 -1.38 2.33
N LYS A 148 17.03 -1.95 3.29
CA LYS A 148 18.00 -1.22 4.13
C LYS A 148 19.32 -2.00 4.20
N PRO A 149 20.11 -1.98 3.12
CA PRO A 149 21.42 -2.62 3.11
C PRO A 149 22.38 -1.93 4.10
N PRO A 150 23.36 -2.65 4.67
CA PRO A 150 23.60 -4.09 4.52
C PRO A 150 22.84 -4.97 5.52
N GLU A 151 22.24 -4.40 6.58
CA GLU A 151 21.72 -5.21 7.69
C GLU A 151 20.38 -5.86 7.36
N TYR A 152 19.55 -5.21 6.53
CA TYR A 152 18.17 -5.60 6.25
C TYR A 152 17.39 -5.94 7.54
N SER A 153 17.60 -5.12 8.58
CA SER A 153 17.21 -5.43 9.96
C SER A 153 15.72 -5.74 10.14
N CYS A 154 14.84 -5.00 9.44
CA CYS A 154 13.40 -5.23 9.47
C CYS A 154 13.03 -6.58 8.82
N LEU A 155 13.66 -6.92 7.69
CA LEU A 155 13.40 -8.17 6.98
C LEU A 155 13.90 -9.38 7.77
N ARG A 156 15.11 -9.29 8.34
CA ARG A 156 15.66 -10.35 9.20
C ARG A 156 14.79 -10.58 10.43
N ARG A 157 14.33 -9.51 11.08
CA ARG A 157 13.41 -9.60 12.22
C ARG A 157 12.10 -10.29 11.84
N LEU A 158 11.54 -9.93 10.68
CA LEU A 158 10.33 -10.56 10.16
C LEU A 158 10.55 -12.06 9.89
N ILE A 159 11.66 -12.44 9.25
CA ILE A 159 11.99 -13.86 9.00
C ILE A 159 12.08 -14.65 10.30
N LEU A 160 12.79 -14.14 11.32
CA LEU A 160 12.88 -14.79 12.63
C LEU A 160 11.52 -14.98 13.28
N TYR A 161 10.65 -13.97 13.19
CA TYR A 161 9.29 -14.06 13.69
C TYR A 161 8.47 -15.12 12.95
N LEU A 162 8.58 -15.19 11.62
CA LEU A 162 7.87 -16.15 10.78
C LEU A 162 8.33 -17.58 11.04
N GLN A 163 9.62 -17.81 11.28
CA GLN A 163 10.15 -19.12 11.65
C GLN A 163 9.56 -19.65 12.97
N ILE A 164 9.28 -18.75 13.92
CA ILE A 164 8.72 -19.12 15.23
C ILE A 164 7.20 -19.35 15.13
N ASN A 165 6.48 -18.48 14.42
CA ASN A 165 5.00 -18.44 14.46
C ASN A 165 4.33 -19.11 13.24
N PHE A 166 5.03 -19.21 12.12
CA PHE A 166 4.54 -19.69 10.83
C PHE A 166 5.57 -20.60 10.11
N PRO A 167 6.15 -21.60 10.79
CA PRO A 167 7.20 -22.44 10.21
C PRO A 167 6.70 -23.18 8.97
N GLY A 168 7.48 -23.13 7.89
CA GLY A 168 7.17 -23.76 6.61
C GLY A 168 6.07 -23.07 5.79
N SER A 169 5.62 -21.88 6.21
CA SER A 169 4.58 -21.15 5.48
C SER A 169 5.11 -20.53 4.18
N ASP A 170 4.21 -20.31 3.21
CA ASP A 170 4.55 -19.55 2.00
C ASP A 170 5.06 -18.14 2.33
N LEU A 171 4.55 -17.53 3.40
CA LEU A 171 4.97 -16.21 3.85
C LEU A 171 6.44 -16.21 4.31
N GLU A 172 6.86 -17.22 5.07
CA GLU A 172 8.27 -17.42 5.44
C GLU A 172 9.14 -17.57 4.19
N ARG A 173 8.73 -18.43 3.25
CA ARG A 173 9.46 -18.64 1.99
C ARG A 173 9.60 -17.36 1.18
N ARG A 174 8.54 -16.55 1.08
CA ARG A 174 8.57 -15.24 0.41
C ARG A 174 9.55 -14.28 1.07
N ALA A 175 9.52 -14.15 2.40
CA ALA A 175 10.44 -13.28 3.13
C ALA A 175 11.91 -13.70 2.94
N CYS A 176 12.21 -15.00 3.02
CA CYS A 176 13.54 -15.54 2.75
C CYS A 176 13.99 -15.29 1.30
N ASN A 177 13.12 -15.56 0.32
CA ASN A 177 13.40 -15.29 -1.09
C ASN A 177 13.67 -13.81 -1.36
N LEU A 178 12.93 -12.91 -0.69
CA LEU A 178 13.14 -11.48 -0.81
C LEU A 178 14.53 -11.07 -0.27
N LEU A 179 14.96 -11.63 0.85
CA LEU A 179 16.30 -11.37 1.39
C LEU A 179 17.41 -11.87 0.44
N SER A 180 17.24 -13.06 -0.15
CA SER A 180 18.16 -13.58 -1.17
C SER A 180 18.20 -12.70 -2.42
N HIS A 181 17.04 -12.22 -2.88
CA HIS A 181 16.95 -11.26 -3.98
C HIS A 181 17.69 -9.97 -3.62
N PHE A 182 17.55 -9.49 -2.39
CA PHE A 182 18.22 -8.26 -1.97
C PHE A 182 19.74 -8.36 -1.94
N HIS A 183 20.28 -9.46 -1.43
CA HIS A 183 21.72 -9.71 -1.47
C HIS A 183 22.25 -9.77 -2.92
N ARG A 184 21.50 -10.41 -3.83
CA ARG A 184 21.87 -10.44 -5.27
C ARG A 184 21.84 -9.03 -5.89
N ARG A 185 20.80 -8.25 -5.59
CA ARG A 185 20.69 -6.86 -6.06
C ARG A 185 21.86 -5.99 -5.55
N LEU A 186 22.30 -6.20 -4.31
CA LEU A 186 23.46 -5.49 -3.75
C LEU A 186 24.78 -5.89 -4.43
N GLN A 187 24.94 -7.18 -4.79
CA GLN A 187 26.14 -7.67 -5.49
C GLN A 187 26.27 -7.13 -6.92
N HIS A 188 25.16 -6.82 -7.58
CA HIS A 188 25.16 -6.26 -8.95
C HIS A 188 25.11 -4.72 -9.00
N ALA A 189 24.99 -4.03 -7.87
CA ALA A 189 24.83 -2.57 -7.84
C ALA A 189 26.14 -1.78 -8.01
N GLU A 190 27.30 -2.44 -8.06
CA GLU A 190 28.63 -1.89 -8.35
C GLU A 190 29.41 -2.99 -9.11
N PRO A 191 29.90 -2.80 -10.37
CA PRO A 191 30.69 -1.67 -10.85
C PRO A 191 30.38 -1.23 -12.31
N ASP A 192 29.55 -0.20 -12.53
CA ASP A 192 29.33 0.36 -13.89
C ASP A 192 29.85 1.81 -14.07
N LEU A 193 30.75 2.26 -13.20
CA LEU A 193 31.37 3.59 -13.32
C LEU A 193 32.81 3.59 -13.89
N LEU A 194 33.34 2.46 -14.39
CA LEU A 194 34.73 2.42 -14.87
C LEU A 194 35.05 1.72 -16.22
N GLU A 195 34.14 1.02 -16.90
CA GLU A 195 34.56 0.23 -18.09
C GLU A 195 33.64 0.24 -19.32
N GLN A 196 32.70 1.19 -19.45
CA GLN A 196 31.84 1.27 -20.65
C GLN A 196 31.67 2.71 -21.15
N GLY A 197 32.74 3.23 -21.76
CA GLY A 197 32.73 4.58 -22.33
C GLY A 197 34.03 5.07 -22.99
N CYS A 198 34.94 4.19 -23.43
CA CYS A 198 36.03 4.58 -24.34
C CYS A 198 35.50 4.80 -25.77
N CYS A 199 34.53 5.69 -25.91
CA CYS A 199 34.21 6.42 -27.12
C CYS A 199 34.00 7.87 -26.71
N ALA A 200 35.04 8.49 -26.14
CA ALA A 200 35.17 9.93 -26.18
C ALA A 200 35.21 10.29 -27.67
N PHE A 201 34.04 10.74 -28.15
CA PHE A 201 33.89 11.49 -29.39
C PHE A 201 35.11 12.38 -29.57
N SER A 202 35.82 12.12 -30.65
CA SER A 202 37.06 12.75 -31.08
C SER A 202 37.20 14.17 -30.53
N LEU A 203 38.12 14.38 -29.59
CA LEU A 203 38.82 15.68 -29.52
C LEU A 203 39.80 15.67 -30.70
N LEU A 204 39.18 15.74 -31.89
CA LEU A 204 39.82 16.02 -33.16
C LEU A 204 40.41 17.42 -33.00
N GLU A 205 41.73 17.41 -33.04
CA GLU A 205 42.61 18.44 -33.56
C GLU A 205 41.97 19.83 -33.72
N GLU A 206 42.47 20.76 -32.92
CA GLU A 206 42.39 22.20 -33.15
C GLU A 206 43.14 22.53 -34.47
N ASN A 207 42.52 22.15 -35.59
CA ASN A 207 42.78 22.62 -36.93
C ASN A 207 41.54 23.42 -37.32
N GLY A 208 41.66 24.75 -37.26
CA GLY A 208 40.56 25.68 -37.41
C GLY A 208 39.77 25.48 -38.71
N PHE A 209 38.54 25.02 -38.56
CA PHE A 209 37.48 25.14 -39.55
C PHE A 209 36.17 25.38 -38.79
N GLU A 210 35.46 26.44 -39.17
CA GLU A 210 34.17 26.81 -38.59
C GLU A 210 33.14 25.71 -38.90
N GLU A 211 32.56 25.10 -37.87
CA GLU A 211 31.47 24.13 -38.04
C GLU A 211 30.29 24.51 -37.14
N GLU A 212 29.16 24.79 -37.81
CA GLU A 212 27.93 25.32 -37.27
C GLU A 212 27.33 24.44 -36.16
N ARG A 213 26.87 25.10 -35.09
CA ARG A 213 26.06 24.50 -34.04
C ARG A 213 24.81 23.86 -34.69
N PRO A 214 24.54 22.55 -34.52
CA PRO A 214 23.35 21.94 -35.09
C PRO A 214 22.10 22.59 -34.49
N ASP A 215 21.36 23.27 -35.36
CA ASP A 215 20.15 24.01 -35.01
C ASP A 215 19.03 23.02 -34.65
N PHE A 216 18.21 23.33 -33.64
CA PHE A 216 17.13 22.47 -33.12
C PHE A 216 16.14 22.01 -34.20
N LEU A 217 16.14 22.69 -35.35
CA LEU A 217 15.29 22.46 -36.51
C LEU A 217 15.84 21.42 -37.50
N SER A 218 17.03 20.87 -37.27
CA SER A 218 17.66 19.85 -38.11
C SER A 218 17.28 18.41 -37.74
N PHE A 219 16.53 18.22 -36.66
CA PHE A 219 16.03 16.90 -36.26
C PHE A 219 14.80 16.50 -37.07
N ASP A 220 14.87 15.35 -37.72
CA ASP A 220 13.73 14.72 -38.38
C ASP A 220 12.65 14.37 -37.33
N PRO A 221 11.45 14.98 -37.39
CA PRO A 221 10.41 14.82 -36.37
C PRO A 221 9.89 13.39 -36.22
N THR A 222 10.27 12.45 -37.11
CA THR A 222 9.94 11.03 -36.95
C THR A 222 10.86 10.29 -35.96
N SER A 223 11.90 10.94 -35.44
CA SER A 223 12.87 10.33 -34.50
C SER A 223 12.48 10.46 -33.03
N SER A 224 11.18 10.57 -32.71
CA SER A 224 10.67 10.62 -31.33
C SER A 224 10.97 9.37 -30.50
N GLU A 225 11.45 8.31 -31.14
CA GLU A 225 11.87 7.07 -30.47
C GLU A 225 13.18 7.23 -29.68
N GLN A 226 14.07 8.16 -30.05
CA GLN A 226 15.34 8.33 -29.33
C GLN A 226 15.19 9.05 -27.98
N ASN A 227 14.20 9.93 -27.83
CA ASN A 227 13.86 10.48 -26.52
C ASN A 227 13.13 9.44 -25.66
N THR A 228 12.27 8.63 -26.26
CA THR A 228 11.50 7.57 -25.58
C THR A 228 12.41 6.62 -24.81
N VAL A 229 13.51 6.13 -25.40
CA VAL A 229 14.44 5.20 -24.73
C VAL A 229 15.23 5.80 -23.55
N MET A 230 15.38 7.12 -23.48
CA MET A 230 16.00 7.80 -22.33
C MET A 230 15.01 8.07 -21.18
N PHE A 231 13.73 8.25 -21.52
CA PHE A 231 12.68 8.52 -20.53
C PHE A 231 12.13 7.24 -19.88
N TYR A 232 12.02 6.13 -20.61
CA TYR A 232 11.38 4.91 -20.10
C TYR A 232 12.11 4.25 -18.91
N PRO A 233 13.45 4.09 -18.91
CA PRO A 233 14.17 3.55 -17.75
C PRO A 233 14.17 4.52 -16.55
N ARG A 234 14.16 5.83 -16.80
CA ARG A 234 14.04 6.86 -15.75
C ARG A 234 12.65 6.89 -15.12
N LEU A 235 11.58 6.67 -15.88
CA LEU A 235 10.22 6.58 -15.35
C LEU A 235 9.97 5.30 -14.53
N SER A 236 10.64 4.19 -14.86
CA SER A 236 10.56 2.96 -14.06
C SER A 236 11.39 3.02 -12.76
N SER A 237 12.45 3.82 -12.71
CA SER A 237 13.29 3.98 -11.52
C SER A 237 12.90 5.17 -10.62
N HIS A 238 12.02 6.06 -11.08
CA HIS A 238 11.46 7.17 -10.31
C HIS A 238 9.95 6.96 -10.08
N ARG A 239 9.57 6.14 -9.09
CA ARG A 239 8.29 6.38 -8.40
C ARG A 239 8.46 7.62 -7.52
N HIS A 240 8.30 8.77 -8.17
CA HIS A 240 8.30 10.08 -7.56
C HIS A 240 7.18 10.19 -6.53
N ASN A 241 7.55 10.65 -5.34
CA ASN A 241 6.70 11.49 -4.51
C ASN A 241 6.24 12.69 -5.36
N PRO A 242 4.95 12.82 -5.72
CA PRO A 242 4.52 13.90 -6.60
C PRO A 242 4.64 15.24 -5.89
N THR A 243 5.31 16.19 -6.53
CA THR A 243 5.23 17.61 -6.15
C THR A 243 3.80 18.11 -6.39
N PRO A 244 3.33 19.15 -5.67
CA PRO A 244 1.92 19.60 -5.67
C PRO A 244 1.34 19.93 -7.06
N ALA A 245 2.18 20.14 -8.08
CA ALA A 245 1.78 20.51 -9.43
C ALA A 245 1.28 19.34 -10.31
N GLN A 246 1.50 18.08 -9.93
CA GLN A 246 1.10 16.91 -10.76
C GLN A 246 -0.27 16.30 -10.42
N ALA A 247 -1.01 16.88 -9.46
CA ALA A 247 -2.28 16.36 -8.97
C ALA A 247 -3.46 16.42 -9.97
N SER A 248 -3.31 17.10 -11.11
CA SER A 248 -4.42 17.34 -12.05
C SER A 248 -4.80 16.13 -12.92
N LEU A 249 -3.96 15.08 -12.98
CA LEU A 249 -4.13 13.97 -13.93
C LEU A 249 -4.42 12.61 -13.26
N MET A 250 -5.06 12.60 -12.11
CA MET A 250 -5.35 11.35 -11.39
C MET A 250 -6.83 10.95 -11.44
N ASP A 251 -7.05 9.69 -11.81
CA ASP A 251 -8.36 9.02 -11.82
C ASP A 251 -9.09 9.18 -10.47
N SER A 252 -10.42 9.19 -10.50
CA SER A 252 -11.30 9.47 -9.36
C SER A 252 -11.03 8.57 -8.15
N ARG A 253 -10.56 7.33 -8.38
CA ARG A 253 -10.19 6.39 -7.31
C ARG A 253 -8.88 6.77 -6.61
N THR A 254 -7.93 7.29 -7.36
CA THR A 254 -6.63 7.73 -6.83
C THR A 254 -6.78 9.05 -6.09
N SER A 255 -7.65 9.96 -6.57
CA SER A 255 -8.00 11.22 -5.88
C SER A 255 -8.58 10.97 -4.48
N HIS A 256 -9.47 9.99 -4.33
CA HIS A 256 -10.00 9.60 -3.01
C HIS A 256 -8.91 9.09 -2.06
N CYS A 257 -7.91 8.36 -2.57
CA CYS A 257 -6.77 7.90 -1.76
C CYS A 257 -5.90 9.07 -1.31
N TRP A 258 -5.67 10.05 -2.19
CA TRP A 258 -4.94 11.28 -1.85
C TRP A 258 -5.69 12.13 -0.84
N HIS A 259 -7.01 12.27 -0.98
CA HIS A 259 -7.81 13.06 -0.05
C HIS A 259 -7.86 12.45 1.35
N MET A 260 -7.84 11.11 1.45
CA MET A 260 -7.69 10.39 2.71
C MET A 260 -6.27 10.51 3.27
N ALA A 261 -5.24 10.49 2.43
CA ALA A 261 -3.84 10.67 2.85
C ALA A 261 -3.53 12.09 3.37
N LEU A 262 -4.26 13.10 2.90
CA LEU A 262 -4.19 14.48 3.39
C LEU A 262 -4.99 14.71 4.68
N LEU A 263 -5.87 13.78 5.06
CA LEU A 263 -6.71 13.87 6.25
C LEU A 263 -6.14 13.11 7.47
N ILE A 264 -5.09 12.30 7.28
CA ILE A 264 -4.32 11.64 8.35
C ILE A 264 -3.05 12.45 8.61
#